data_AF-A0A954IQ69-F1
#
_entry.id   AF-A0A954IQ69-F1
#
_cell.length_a   1.000
_cell.length_b   1.000
_cell.length_c   1.000
_cell.angle_alpha   90.00
_cell.angle_beta   90.00
_cell.angle_gamma   90.00
#
_symmetry.space_group_name_H-M   'P 1'
#
loop_
_entity.id
_entity.type
_entity.pdbx_description
1 polymer ?
#
loop_
_entity_poly.entity_id
_entity_poly.type
_entity_poly.pdbx_seq_one_letter_code
_entity_poly.pdbx_strand_id
1 'polypeptide(L)'
;MSDSSNAACPSVTVVILDADGCRIAEGIEDLTAIVLWATLSDDPATWGELLDCFPRYQVPAVTEFPDSLPFRACSADDVLAAIGADTCWMALDLTSCRAFCGPGLEPPEQNVILAAECGPNGEQKSPLPIHLPPWWEQHESASAAIVFERRTTLIEIPMTNREFLYGDALISELAFSILRAIAAGRLAGHAAEGSSIRQVLYRLSVEIHRDWLMTSREELNGGKPRDLLHGAHRWSDSVVHGQQVRADSGFPVVAAPKDGRRYANAPMGREEMIVYFDLCRELLDAGWEWSLSEEITEAQIAAPQEIAAIRSRLNRFLAARRDDWLESPFEGGSAPRFII
;
A
#
# COMPACT_ATOMS: atom_id res chain seq x y z
N MET A 1 -25.72 -6.38 32.80
CA MET A 1 -26.62 -7.48 32.37
C MET A 1 -28.04 -6.94 32.41
N SER A 2 -28.40 -6.23 31.36
CA SER A 2 -29.75 -5.82 31.01
C SER A 2 -30.09 -6.64 29.77
N ASP A 3 -31.18 -7.39 29.82
CA ASP A 3 -31.75 -8.11 28.68
C ASP A 3 -31.92 -7.14 27.51
N SER A 4 -31.04 -7.21 26.52
CA SER A 4 -31.26 -6.60 25.21
C SER A 4 -32.30 -7.46 24.50
N SER A 5 -33.56 -7.19 24.80
CA SER A 5 -34.70 -7.59 23.99
C SER A 5 -34.36 -7.42 22.51
N ASN A 6 -34.78 -8.37 21.67
CA ASN A 6 -34.81 -8.35 20.20
C ASN A 6 -35.27 -7.00 19.61
N ALA A 7 -34.46 -5.95 19.70
CA ALA A 7 -34.55 -4.83 18.80
C ALA A 7 -34.13 -5.42 17.45
N ALA A 8 -35.07 -5.52 16.52
CA ALA A 8 -34.77 -5.90 15.16
C ALA A 8 -33.57 -5.06 14.72
N CYS A 9 -32.50 -5.74 14.28
CA CYS A 9 -31.31 -5.06 13.78
C CYS A 9 -31.78 -4.10 12.68
N PRO A 10 -31.50 -2.79 12.80
CA PRO A 10 -32.06 -1.82 11.88
C PRO A 10 -31.61 -2.17 10.48
N SER A 11 -32.55 -2.26 9.55
CA SER A 11 -32.21 -2.34 8.13
C SER A 11 -31.59 -1.03 7.70
N VAL A 12 -30.49 -1.11 6.95
CA VAL A 12 -29.72 0.03 6.48
C VAL A 12 -29.99 0.24 4.99
N THR A 13 -30.18 1.49 4.60
CA THR A 13 -30.14 1.89 3.19
C THR A 13 -28.70 2.19 2.79
N VAL A 14 -28.15 1.46 1.81
CA VAL A 14 -26.76 1.62 1.36
C VAL A 14 -26.73 2.23 -0.04
N VAL A 15 -25.92 3.27 -0.18
CA VAL A 15 -25.71 3.99 -1.45
C VAL A 15 -24.24 3.86 -1.85
N ILE A 16 -23.98 3.57 -3.13
CA ILE A 16 -22.63 3.60 -3.72
C ILE A 16 -22.62 4.65 -4.83
N LEU A 17 -21.64 5.55 -4.77
CA LEU A 17 -21.36 6.55 -5.80
C LEU A 17 -19.98 6.27 -6.38
N ASP A 18 -19.93 6.10 -7.70
CA ASP A 18 -18.67 6.00 -8.44
C ASP A 18 -18.76 6.74 -9.78
N ALA A 19 -17.75 6.59 -10.63
CA ALA A 19 -17.70 7.24 -11.93
C ALA A 19 -18.79 6.76 -12.91
N ASP A 20 -19.35 5.56 -12.69
CA ASP A 20 -20.37 4.96 -13.55
C ASP A 20 -21.79 5.36 -13.12
N GLY A 21 -21.95 5.88 -11.90
CA GLY A 21 -23.20 6.49 -11.43
C GLY A 21 -23.53 6.15 -9.98
N CYS A 22 -24.84 6.14 -9.69
CA CYS A 22 -25.39 5.86 -8.36
C CYS A 22 -26.00 4.46 -8.32
N ARG A 23 -25.75 3.74 -7.24
CA ARG A 23 -26.41 2.47 -6.91
C ARG A 23 -27.00 2.55 -5.52
N ILE A 24 -28.15 1.94 -5.32
CA ILE A 24 -28.83 1.88 -4.03
C ILE A 24 -29.29 0.46 -3.72
N ALA A 25 -29.17 0.08 -2.46
CA ALA A 25 -29.80 -1.10 -1.89
C ALA A 25 -30.52 -0.70 -0.59
N GLU A 26 -31.79 -1.05 -0.50
CA GLU A 26 -32.63 -0.79 0.67
C GLU A 26 -32.79 -2.10 1.45
N GLY A 27 -32.99 -2.03 2.77
CA GLY A 27 -33.23 -3.24 3.55
C GLY A 27 -31.98 -4.07 3.86
N ILE A 28 -30.77 -3.50 3.75
CA ILE A 28 -29.51 -4.22 3.99
C ILE A 28 -29.35 -4.49 5.49
N GLU A 29 -28.94 -5.69 5.86
CA GLU A 29 -28.62 -5.99 7.26
C GLU A 29 -27.38 -5.19 7.72
N ASP A 30 -27.40 -4.69 8.96
CA ASP A 30 -26.34 -3.86 9.53
C ASP A 30 -24.93 -4.47 9.36
N LEU A 31 -24.76 -5.76 9.67
CA LEU A 31 -23.48 -6.44 9.48
C LEU A 31 -23.02 -6.48 8.02
N THR A 32 -23.95 -6.61 7.07
CA THR A 32 -23.63 -6.55 5.64
C THR A 32 -23.18 -5.14 5.24
N ALA A 33 -23.83 -4.10 5.78
CA ALA A 33 -23.40 -2.72 5.60
C ALA A 33 -22.00 -2.47 6.21
N ILE A 34 -21.70 -2.99 7.39
CA ILE A 34 -20.37 -2.90 8.01
C ILE A 34 -19.32 -3.66 7.19
N VAL A 35 -19.63 -4.83 6.62
CA VAL A 35 -18.71 -5.54 5.72
C VAL A 35 -18.43 -4.71 4.46
N LEU A 36 -19.45 -4.09 3.86
CA LEU A 36 -19.26 -3.17 2.74
C LEU A 36 -18.37 -1.98 3.14
N TRP A 37 -18.53 -1.43 4.34
CA TRP A 37 -17.64 -0.41 4.88
C TRP A 37 -16.21 -0.91 5.07
N ALA A 38 -16.03 -2.14 5.55
CA ALA A 38 -14.72 -2.74 5.75
C ALA A 38 -13.93 -2.88 4.43
N THR A 39 -14.61 -3.10 3.30
CA THR A 39 -13.97 -3.13 1.97
C THR A 39 -13.25 -1.84 1.60
N LEU A 40 -13.65 -0.71 2.19
CA LEU A 40 -12.98 0.58 1.98
C LEU A 40 -11.53 0.57 2.47
N SER A 41 -11.16 -0.39 3.33
CA SER A 41 -9.79 -0.57 3.80
C SER A 41 -8.81 -0.93 2.68
N ASP A 42 -9.30 -1.49 1.55
CA ASP A 42 -8.50 -1.76 0.34
C ASP A 42 -8.58 -0.60 -0.69
N ASP A 43 -9.16 0.55 -0.34
CA ASP A 43 -9.26 1.76 -1.19
C ASP A 43 -9.89 1.57 -2.59
N PRO A 44 -11.09 0.95 -2.70
CA PRO A 44 -11.74 0.75 -3.98
C PRO A 44 -12.16 2.09 -4.61
N ALA A 45 -11.88 2.26 -5.90
CA ALA A 45 -12.22 3.46 -6.67
C ALA A 45 -13.53 3.33 -7.49
N THR A 46 -14.03 2.11 -7.65
CA THR A 46 -15.23 1.78 -8.42
C THR A 46 -16.07 0.70 -7.73
N TRP A 47 -17.33 0.57 -8.10
CA TRP A 47 -18.18 -0.52 -7.65
C TRP A 47 -17.57 -1.89 -7.94
N GLY A 48 -16.97 -2.08 -9.12
CA GLY A 48 -16.31 -3.34 -9.48
C GLY A 48 -15.16 -3.68 -8.51
N GLU A 49 -14.27 -2.72 -8.25
CA GLU A 49 -13.17 -2.91 -7.29
C GLU A 49 -13.67 -3.18 -5.87
N LEU A 50 -14.76 -2.52 -5.45
CA LEU A 50 -15.38 -2.77 -4.16
C LEU A 50 -15.86 -4.23 -4.06
N LEU A 51 -16.52 -4.74 -5.10
CA LEU A 51 -16.96 -6.14 -5.15
C LEU A 51 -15.78 -7.12 -5.16
N ASP A 52 -14.69 -6.80 -5.84
CA ASP A 52 -13.48 -7.63 -5.85
C ASP A 52 -12.82 -7.67 -4.45
N CYS A 53 -12.96 -6.62 -3.65
CA CYS A 53 -12.47 -6.57 -2.27
C CYS A 53 -13.41 -7.30 -1.29
N PHE A 54 -14.71 -7.40 -1.59
CA PHE A 54 -15.72 -7.95 -0.67
C PHE A 54 -15.38 -9.33 -0.09
N PRO A 55 -14.92 -10.34 -0.87
CA PRO A 55 -14.57 -11.65 -0.33
C PRO A 55 -13.47 -11.62 0.75
N ARG A 56 -12.60 -10.60 0.77
CA ARG A 56 -11.54 -10.44 1.79
C ARG A 56 -12.12 -10.16 3.18
N TYR A 57 -13.32 -9.56 3.25
CA TYR A 57 -13.99 -9.17 4.50
C TYR A 57 -15.21 -10.04 4.82
N GLN A 58 -15.44 -11.11 4.06
CA GLN A 58 -16.57 -12.01 4.26
C GLN A 58 -16.57 -12.61 5.67
N VAL A 59 -17.75 -12.67 6.28
CA VAL A 59 -17.99 -13.35 7.55
C VAL A 59 -19.20 -14.28 7.40
N PRO A 60 -19.30 -15.39 8.17
CA PRO A 60 -20.30 -16.43 7.92
C PRO A 60 -21.75 -15.96 7.95
N ALA A 61 -22.04 -14.92 8.75
CA ALA A 61 -23.36 -14.32 8.87
C ALA A 61 -23.77 -13.41 7.70
N VAL A 62 -22.87 -13.11 6.76
CA VAL A 62 -23.12 -12.26 5.58
C VAL A 62 -23.12 -13.11 4.32
N THR A 63 -23.89 -12.69 3.31
CA THR A 63 -23.94 -13.36 2.00
C THR A 63 -22.52 -13.59 1.44
N GLU A 64 -22.29 -14.79 0.92
CA GLU A 64 -20.99 -15.18 0.37
C GLU A 64 -20.70 -14.47 -0.96
N PHE A 65 -21.73 -14.28 -1.79
CA PHE A 65 -21.57 -13.77 -3.15
C PHE A 65 -22.02 -12.31 -3.24
N PRO A 66 -21.16 -11.40 -3.74
CA PRO A 66 -21.52 -10.00 -3.93
C PRO A 66 -22.71 -9.79 -4.88
N ASP A 67 -22.90 -10.67 -5.86
CA ASP A 67 -24.05 -10.64 -6.79
C ASP A 67 -25.41 -10.87 -6.09
N SER A 68 -25.40 -11.35 -4.84
CA SER A 68 -26.62 -11.50 -4.04
C SER A 68 -27.02 -10.20 -3.33
N LEU A 69 -26.18 -9.16 -3.38
CA LEU A 69 -26.50 -7.86 -2.82
C LEU A 69 -27.55 -7.15 -3.72
N PRO A 70 -28.67 -6.66 -3.17
CA PRO A 70 -29.79 -6.14 -3.95
C PRO A 70 -29.57 -4.72 -4.50
N PHE A 71 -28.36 -4.41 -4.97
CA PHE A 71 -28.04 -3.11 -5.55
C PHE A 71 -28.68 -2.94 -6.92
N ARG A 72 -29.32 -1.79 -7.11
CA ARG A 72 -29.85 -1.34 -8.42
C ARG A 72 -29.26 0.01 -8.78
N ALA A 73 -29.01 0.23 -10.07
CA ALA A 73 -28.69 1.56 -10.58
C ALA A 73 -29.89 2.51 -10.38
N CYS A 74 -29.61 3.78 -10.06
CA CYS A 74 -30.64 4.78 -9.81
C CYS A 74 -30.14 6.20 -10.14
N SER A 75 -31.06 7.17 -10.11
CA SER A 75 -30.70 8.59 -10.25
C SER A 75 -30.28 9.20 -8.90
N ALA A 76 -29.61 10.35 -8.94
CA ALA A 76 -29.27 11.11 -7.73
C ALA A 76 -30.52 11.54 -6.93
N ASP A 77 -31.61 11.87 -7.63
CA ASP A 77 -32.88 12.25 -7.00
C ASP A 77 -33.50 11.05 -6.25
N ASP A 78 -33.42 9.84 -6.83
CA ASP A 78 -33.88 8.61 -6.15
C ASP A 78 -33.07 8.33 -4.88
N VAL A 79 -31.74 8.53 -4.94
CA VAL A 79 -30.86 8.39 -3.78
C VAL A 79 -31.28 9.36 -2.68
N LEU A 80 -31.38 10.66 -2.99
CA LEU A 80 -31.76 11.70 -2.03
C LEU A 80 -33.13 11.43 -1.41
N ALA A 81 -34.10 10.98 -2.20
CA ALA A 81 -35.42 10.62 -1.72
C ALA A 81 -35.36 9.44 -0.74
N ALA A 82 -34.58 8.40 -1.05
CA ALA A 82 -34.46 7.21 -0.21
C ALA A 82 -33.76 7.52 1.12
N ILE A 83 -32.55 8.12 1.09
CA ILE A 83 -31.80 8.43 2.31
C ILE A 83 -32.40 9.61 3.09
N GLY A 84 -33.20 10.46 2.45
CA GLY A 84 -33.94 11.54 3.11
C GLY A 84 -35.18 11.05 3.87
N ALA A 85 -35.70 9.86 3.54
CA ALA A 85 -36.85 9.24 4.20
C ALA A 85 -36.46 8.34 5.38
N ASP A 86 -35.17 8.04 5.56
CA ASP A 86 -34.65 7.13 6.57
C ASP A 86 -33.56 7.84 7.41
N THR A 87 -33.37 7.37 8.64
CA THR A 87 -32.24 7.76 9.50
C THR A 87 -31.09 6.77 9.43
N CYS A 88 -31.36 5.50 9.11
CA CYS A 88 -30.39 4.41 9.07
C CYS A 88 -29.90 4.19 7.65
N TRP A 89 -28.92 4.99 7.23
CA TRP A 89 -28.34 4.88 5.90
C TRP A 89 -26.83 5.10 5.92
N MET A 90 -26.14 4.60 4.91
CA MET A 90 -24.77 4.96 4.60
C MET A 90 -24.59 5.22 3.11
N ALA A 91 -23.68 6.12 2.77
CA ALA A 91 -23.29 6.39 1.39
C ALA A 91 -21.78 6.31 1.23
N LEU A 92 -21.31 5.57 0.22
CA LEU A 92 -19.90 5.38 -0.09
C LEU A 92 -19.60 6.07 -1.43
N ASP A 93 -18.92 7.21 -1.38
CA ASP A 93 -18.42 7.93 -2.56
C ASP A 93 -17.00 7.49 -2.86
N LEU A 94 -16.89 6.49 -3.73
CA LEU A 94 -15.63 5.84 -4.12
C LEU A 94 -14.75 6.78 -4.95
N THR A 95 -15.36 7.73 -5.68
CA THR A 95 -14.61 8.68 -6.52
C THR A 95 -13.96 9.78 -5.69
N SER A 96 -14.68 10.27 -4.68
CA SER A 96 -14.17 11.33 -3.80
C SER A 96 -13.52 10.80 -2.52
N CYS A 97 -13.45 9.48 -2.32
CA CYS A 97 -12.98 8.83 -1.08
C CYS A 97 -13.70 9.39 0.15
N ARG A 98 -15.03 9.31 0.18
CA ARG A 98 -15.84 9.76 1.32
C ARG A 98 -16.84 8.68 1.71
N ALA A 99 -17.03 8.50 3.00
CA ALA A 99 -18.03 7.63 3.57
C ALA A 99 -18.93 8.45 4.50
N PHE A 100 -20.23 8.27 4.36
CA PHE A 100 -21.25 9.01 5.09
C PHE A 100 -22.14 8.03 5.85
N CYS A 101 -22.52 8.39 7.08
CA CYS A 101 -23.58 7.72 7.83
C CYS A 101 -24.68 8.71 8.19
N GLY A 102 -25.93 8.28 8.03
CA GLY A 102 -27.10 8.99 8.54
C GLY A 102 -27.15 9.03 10.07
N PRO A 103 -28.04 9.84 10.67
CA PRO A 103 -28.09 10.07 12.12
C PRO A 103 -28.50 8.83 12.94
N GLY A 104 -29.07 7.81 12.31
CA GLY A 104 -29.44 6.54 12.95
C GLY A 104 -28.35 5.47 12.91
N LEU A 105 -27.19 5.76 12.31
CA LEU A 105 -26.09 4.80 12.14
C LEU A 105 -24.79 5.38 12.70
N GLU A 106 -24.14 4.63 13.57
CA GLU A 106 -22.80 4.97 14.06
C GLU A 106 -21.77 4.35 13.12
N PRO A 107 -20.91 5.15 12.46
CA PRO A 107 -19.89 4.58 11.60
C PRO A 107 -18.83 3.84 12.44
N PRO A 108 -18.24 2.76 11.91
CA PRO A 108 -17.07 2.16 12.54
C PRO A 108 -15.93 3.16 12.71
N GLU A 109 -15.10 2.95 13.73
CA GLU A 109 -13.86 3.70 13.87
C GLU A 109 -12.94 3.46 12.65
N GLN A 110 -12.15 4.46 12.27
CA GLN A 110 -11.30 4.38 11.07
C GLN A 110 -10.21 3.29 11.14
N ASN A 111 -9.82 2.86 12.34
CA ASN A 111 -8.74 1.90 12.55
C ASN A 111 -9.08 0.97 13.71
N VAL A 112 -9.88 -0.06 13.44
CA VAL A 112 -10.43 -0.99 14.43
C VAL A 112 -10.52 -2.41 13.88
N ILE A 113 -10.51 -3.41 14.76
CA ILE A 113 -10.88 -4.78 14.41
C ILE A 113 -12.14 -5.11 15.20
N LEU A 114 -13.27 -5.22 14.50
CA LEU A 114 -14.55 -5.59 15.10
C LEU A 114 -14.66 -7.10 15.21
N ALA A 115 -15.51 -7.56 16.13
CA ALA A 115 -15.94 -8.96 16.17
C ALA A 115 -17.31 -9.05 15.52
N ALA A 116 -17.40 -9.67 14.34
CA ALA A 116 -18.69 -9.83 13.66
C ALA A 116 -19.62 -10.80 14.41
N GLU A 117 -19.05 -11.69 15.23
CA GLU A 117 -19.80 -12.64 16.05
C GLU A 117 -19.24 -12.68 17.47
N CYS A 118 -20.14 -12.80 18.46
CA CYS A 118 -19.77 -13.08 19.84
C CYS A 118 -20.18 -14.52 20.17
N GLY A 119 -19.20 -15.34 20.59
CA GLY A 119 -19.44 -16.68 21.09
C GLY A 119 -20.28 -16.69 22.37
N PRO A 120 -20.82 -17.85 22.77
CA PRO A 120 -21.67 -17.99 23.96
C PRO A 120 -20.95 -17.60 25.27
N ASN A 121 -19.62 -17.63 25.28
CA ASN A 121 -18.79 -17.25 26.43
C ASN A 121 -18.25 -15.81 26.33
N GLY A 122 -18.71 -15.01 25.36
CA GLY A 122 -18.17 -13.67 25.08
C GLY A 122 -16.85 -13.68 24.31
N GLU A 123 -16.41 -14.83 23.80
CA GLU A 123 -15.27 -14.93 22.89
C GLU A 123 -15.60 -14.20 21.58
N GLN A 124 -14.79 -13.22 21.21
CA GLN A 124 -14.89 -12.54 19.92
C GLN A 124 -14.53 -13.52 18.81
N LYS A 125 -15.42 -13.65 17.82
CA LYS A 125 -15.25 -14.49 16.63
C LYS A 125 -15.37 -13.64 15.38
N SER A 126 -14.83 -14.15 14.28
CA SER A 126 -14.96 -13.54 12.96
C SER A 126 -14.43 -12.11 12.93
N PRO A 127 -13.11 -11.89 13.12
CA PRO A 127 -12.55 -10.55 13.16
C PRO A 127 -12.77 -9.84 11.83
N LEU A 128 -13.27 -8.61 11.90
CA LEU A 128 -13.55 -7.74 10.77
C LEU A 128 -12.68 -6.48 10.90
N PRO A 129 -11.48 -6.48 10.29
CA PRO A 129 -10.57 -5.34 10.32
C PRO A 129 -11.11 -4.22 9.43
N ILE A 130 -11.10 -3.01 9.96
CA ILE A 130 -11.48 -1.76 9.30
C ILE A 130 -10.32 -0.79 9.47
N HIS A 131 -9.62 -0.53 8.38
CA HIS A 131 -8.43 0.31 8.32
C HIS A 131 -8.59 1.28 7.15
N LEU A 132 -9.39 2.33 7.35
CA LEU A 132 -9.63 3.33 6.31
C LEU A 132 -8.33 4.04 5.92
N PRO A 133 -8.08 4.22 4.61
CA PRO A 133 -6.91 4.96 4.18
C PRO A 133 -6.96 6.43 4.65
N PRO A 134 -5.82 7.08 4.95
CA PRO A 134 -5.79 8.43 5.52
C PRO A 134 -6.44 9.52 4.65
N TRP A 135 -6.63 9.26 3.35
CA TRP A 135 -7.26 10.19 2.42
C TRP A 135 -8.79 10.04 2.35
N TRP A 136 -9.39 9.07 3.04
CA TRP A 136 -10.83 8.93 3.16
C TRP A 136 -11.41 9.90 4.20
N GLU A 137 -12.49 10.60 3.84
CA GLU A 137 -13.26 11.39 4.81
C GLU A 137 -14.43 10.58 5.34
N GLN A 138 -14.60 10.56 6.65
CA GLN A 138 -15.76 9.97 7.31
C GLN A 138 -16.68 11.08 7.82
N HIS A 139 -17.95 11.01 7.46
CA HIS A 139 -18.98 11.98 7.81
C HIS A 139 -20.06 11.30 8.65
N GLU A 140 -20.09 11.62 9.94
CA GLU A 140 -21.02 11.02 10.90
C GLU A 140 -22.28 11.87 11.05
N SER A 141 -23.44 11.24 11.24
CA SER A 141 -24.73 11.95 11.35
C SER A 141 -24.96 12.97 10.22
N ALA A 142 -24.57 12.59 9.01
CA ALA A 142 -24.64 13.42 7.82
C ALA A 142 -26.08 13.73 7.41
N SER A 143 -26.27 14.90 6.81
CA SER A 143 -27.51 15.22 6.08
C SER A 143 -27.48 14.59 4.70
N ALA A 144 -28.62 14.11 4.20
CA ALA A 144 -28.74 13.59 2.83
C ALA A 144 -28.21 14.58 1.78
N ALA A 145 -28.37 15.88 2.01
CA ALA A 145 -27.98 16.93 1.06
C ALA A 145 -26.47 16.98 0.79
N ILE A 146 -25.63 16.62 1.76
CA ILE A 146 -24.16 16.75 1.62
C ILE A 146 -23.53 15.62 0.81
N VAL A 147 -24.25 14.52 0.58
CA VAL A 147 -23.75 13.33 -0.13
C VAL A 147 -23.30 13.67 -1.56
N PHE A 148 -24.01 14.58 -2.22
CA PHE A 148 -23.69 15.03 -3.58
C PHE A 148 -22.91 16.34 -3.63
N GLU A 149 -22.61 16.96 -2.48
CA GLU A 149 -21.73 18.12 -2.46
C GLU A 149 -20.32 17.70 -2.85
N ARG A 150 -19.58 18.61 -3.51
CA ARG A 150 -18.20 18.33 -3.91
C ARG A 150 -17.28 18.33 -2.69
N ARG A 151 -16.38 17.35 -2.62
CA ARG A 151 -15.28 17.36 -1.65
C ARG A 151 -14.48 18.67 -1.76
N THR A 152 -14.23 19.31 -0.63
CA THR A 152 -13.51 20.59 -0.57
C THR A 152 -12.01 20.42 -0.38
N THR A 153 -11.58 19.31 0.22
CA THR A 153 -10.17 18.97 0.40
C THR A 153 -9.63 18.23 -0.83
N LEU A 154 -8.36 18.46 -1.15
CA LEU A 154 -7.67 17.72 -2.21
C LEU A 154 -7.41 16.28 -1.72
N ILE A 155 -7.61 15.31 -2.61
CA ILE A 155 -7.25 13.92 -2.35
C ILE A 155 -5.75 13.76 -2.63
N GLU A 156 -4.95 13.67 -1.58
CA GLU A 156 -3.51 13.41 -1.67
C GLU A 156 -3.24 11.95 -1.33
N ILE A 157 -3.11 11.12 -2.37
CA ILE A 157 -2.73 9.71 -2.22
C ILE A 157 -1.24 9.59 -2.50
N PRO A 158 -0.43 9.15 -1.54
CA PRO A 158 0.97 8.84 -1.80
C PRO A 158 1.06 7.72 -2.84
N MET A 159 1.80 7.97 -3.91
CA MET A 159 2.05 6.98 -4.95
C MET A 159 3.49 6.50 -4.88
N THR A 160 3.67 5.19 -4.98
CA THR A 160 4.98 4.56 -5.13
C THR A 160 5.32 4.45 -6.62
N ASN A 161 6.61 4.54 -6.96
CA ASN A 161 7.11 4.18 -8.28
C ASN A 161 8.12 3.04 -8.15
N ARG A 162 7.62 1.80 -8.25
CA ARG A 162 8.44 0.58 -8.12
C ARG A 162 9.48 0.47 -9.24
N GLU A 163 9.12 0.86 -10.46
CA GLU A 163 10.07 0.90 -11.59
C GLU A 163 11.23 1.85 -11.32
N PHE A 164 10.99 2.98 -10.66
CA PHE A 164 12.05 3.92 -10.28
C PHE A 164 12.91 3.37 -9.12
N LEU A 165 12.27 2.85 -8.07
CA LEU A 165 12.95 2.37 -6.87
C LEU A 165 13.76 1.08 -7.10
N TYR A 166 13.26 0.17 -7.93
CA TYR A 166 13.90 -1.12 -8.22
C TYR A 166 14.58 -1.16 -9.60
N GLY A 167 14.30 -0.22 -10.49
CA GLY A 167 14.75 -0.26 -11.87
C GLY A 167 16.09 0.42 -12.14
N ASP A 168 16.24 0.86 -13.39
CA ASP A 168 17.51 1.34 -13.93
C ASP A 168 17.99 2.66 -13.31
N ALA A 169 17.07 3.45 -12.75
CA ALA A 169 17.39 4.69 -12.06
C ALA A 169 18.24 4.41 -10.80
N LEU A 170 17.81 3.46 -9.96
CA LEU A 170 18.59 2.99 -8.80
C LEU A 170 19.95 2.45 -9.27
N ILE A 171 19.95 1.51 -10.22
CA ILE A 171 21.16 0.84 -10.70
C ILE A 171 22.20 1.85 -11.21
N SER A 172 21.76 2.79 -12.04
CA SER A 172 22.64 3.80 -12.62
C SER A 172 23.21 4.75 -11.57
N GLU A 173 22.42 5.13 -10.56
CA GLU A 173 22.90 5.98 -9.48
C GLU A 173 23.90 5.26 -8.58
N LEU A 174 23.63 4.01 -8.18
CA LEU A 174 24.53 3.25 -7.34
C LEU A 174 25.89 3.04 -8.04
N ALA A 175 25.87 2.64 -9.31
CA ALA A 175 27.09 2.49 -10.10
C ALA A 175 27.87 3.80 -10.23
N PHE A 176 27.19 4.91 -10.53
CA PHE A 176 27.81 6.23 -10.59
C PHE A 176 28.46 6.61 -9.26
N SER A 177 27.74 6.44 -8.15
CA SER A 177 28.20 6.80 -6.81
C SER A 177 29.38 5.93 -6.33
N ILE A 178 29.38 4.63 -6.64
CA ILE A 178 30.50 3.71 -6.39
C ILE A 178 31.76 4.21 -7.11
N LEU A 179 31.67 4.44 -8.43
CA LEU A 179 32.81 4.90 -9.23
C LEU A 179 33.31 6.27 -8.78
N ARG A 180 32.40 7.18 -8.41
CA ARG A 180 32.74 8.50 -7.85
C ARG A 180 33.53 8.37 -6.54
N ALA A 181 33.16 7.44 -5.66
CA ALA A 181 33.89 7.21 -4.42
C ALA A 181 35.30 6.65 -4.68
N ILE A 182 35.45 5.77 -5.67
CA ILE A 182 36.76 5.24 -6.11
C ILE A 182 37.62 6.37 -6.66
N ALA A 183 37.10 7.18 -7.60
CA ALA A 183 37.84 8.31 -8.20
C ALA A 183 38.29 9.36 -7.18
N ALA A 184 37.54 9.52 -6.09
CA ALA A 184 37.89 10.41 -4.99
C ALA A 184 38.92 9.79 -4.00
N GLY A 185 39.49 8.63 -4.32
CA GLY A 185 40.49 7.93 -3.50
C GLY A 185 39.98 7.49 -2.13
N ARG A 186 38.65 7.37 -1.97
CA ARG A 186 38.04 7.15 -0.65
C ARG A 186 38.29 5.75 -0.11
N LEU A 187 38.58 4.77 -0.98
CA LEU A 187 38.96 3.43 -0.55
C LEU A 187 40.36 3.42 0.07
N ALA A 188 41.34 4.03 -0.59
CA ALA A 188 42.72 4.09 -0.11
C ALA A 188 42.87 5.00 1.12
N GLY A 189 42.19 6.15 1.14
CA GLY A 189 42.25 7.11 2.23
C GLY A 189 41.81 6.54 3.58
N HIS A 190 40.71 5.78 3.63
CA HIS A 190 40.22 5.21 4.88
C HIS A 190 40.97 3.93 5.30
N ALA A 191 41.58 3.20 4.34
CA ALA A 191 42.43 2.06 4.67
C ALA A 191 43.72 2.50 5.36
N ALA A 192 44.25 3.68 5.01
CA ALA A 192 45.41 4.28 5.67
C ALA A 192 45.15 4.69 7.14
N GLU A 193 43.88 4.88 7.53
CA GLU A 193 43.45 5.19 8.91
C GLU A 193 43.37 3.95 9.82
N GLY A 194 43.86 2.78 9.37
CA GLY A 194 43.85 1.53 10.14
C GLY A 194 42.48 0.84 10.21
N SER A 195 41.50 1.30 9.44
CA SER A 195 40.21 0.61 9.28
C SER A 195 40.35 -0.60 8.36
N SER A 196 39.66 -1.70 8.68
CA SER A 196 39.56 -2.82 7.72
C SER A 196 38.80 -2.40 6.47
N ILE A 197 39.16 -2.94 5.29
CA ILE A 197 38.48 -2.63 4.02
C ILE A 197 36.95 -2.81 4.13
N ARG A 198 36.49 -3.84 4.84
CA ARG A 198 35.06 -4.11 5.07
C ARG A 198 34.35 -2.97 5.81
N GLN A 199 35.00 -2.36 6.82
CA GLN A 199 34.45 -1.20 7.53
C GLN A 199 34.42 0.05 6.65
N VAL A 200 35.38 0.21 5.75
CA VAL A 200 35.39 1.29 4.75
C VAL A 200 34.22 1.14 3.80
N LEU A 201 34.06 -0.05 3.19
CA LEU A 201 32.96 -0.35 2.27
C LEU A 201 31.60 -0.14 2.93
N TYR A 202 31.40 -0.64 4.15
CA TYR A 202 30.16 -0.44 4.90
C TYR A 202 29.82 1.05 5.08
N ARG A 203 30.78 1.88 5.51
CA ARG A 203 30.57 3.33 5.68
C ARG A 203 30.19 4.01 4.36
N LEU A 204 30.87 3.65 3.27
CA LEU A 204 30.57 4.18 1.94
C LEU A 204 29.19 3.72 1.44
N SER A 205 28.81 2.46 1.64
CA SER A 205 27.49 1.94 1.29
C SER A 205 26.37 2.71 2.01
N VAL A 206 26.52 2.97 3.30
CA VAL A 206 25.55 3.77 4.07
C VAL A 206 25.43 5.19 3.52
N GLU A 207 26.56 5.83 3.21
CA GLU A 207 26.56 7.17 2.65
C GLU A 207 25.90 7.23 1.27
N ILE A 208 26.29 6.34 0.36
CA ILE A 208 25.71 6.29 -1.00
C ILE A 208 24.21 6.05 -0.92
N HIS A 209 23.76 5.09 -0.10
CA HIS A 209 22.33 4.82 0.02
C HIS A 209 21.56 6.00 0.63
N ARG A 210 22.12 6.65 1.67
CA ARG A 210 21.52 7.86 2.25
C ARG A 210 21.39 8.95 1.20
N ASP A 211 22.45 9.20 0.43
CA ASP A 211 22.47 10.26 -0.57
C ASP A 211 21.48 9.97 -1.69
N TRP A 212 21.36 8.71 -2.14
CA TRP A 212 20.29 8.30 -3.06
C TRP A 212 18.91 8.65 -2.51
N LEU A 213 18.59 8.23 -1.29
CA LEU A 213 17.27 8.44 -0.69
C LEU A 213 16.94 9.92 -0.43
N MET A 214 17.94 10.76 -0.16
CA MET A 214 17.75 12.14 0.28
C MET A 214 17.95 13.18 -0.84
N THR A 215 18.48 12.77 -1.99
CA THR A 215 18.70 13.66 -3.13
C THR A 215 17.42 13.80 -3.95
N SER A 216 17.05 15.04 -4.27
CA SER A 216 15.91 15.33 -5.13
C SER A 216 16.19 14.90 -6.57
N ARG A 217 15.18 14.33 -7.24
CA ARG A 217 15.29 13.75 -8.58
C ARG A 217 14.37 14.46 -9.55
N GLU A 218 14.88 14.80 -10.73
CA GLU A 218 14.09 15.45 -11.78
C GLU A 218 12.99 14.50 -12.27
N GLU A 219 13.32 13.21 -12.35
CA GLU A 219 12.40 12.11 -12.69
C GLU A 219 11.21 12.00 -11.71
N LEU A 220 11.35 12.58 -10.51
CA LEU A 220 10.32 12.64 -9.47
C LEU A 220 9.79 14.08 -9.27
N ASN A 221 9.94 14.96 -10.26
CA ASN A 221 9.53 16.37 -10.21
C ASN A 221 10.11 17.13 -9.00
N GLY A 222 11.36 16.83 -8.63
CA GLY A 222 12.05 17.42 -7.48
C GLY A 222 11.80 16.70 -6.15
N GLY A 223 10.93 15.68 -6.14
CA GLY A 223 10.75 14.76 -5.01
C GLY A 223 11.97 13.88 -4.75
N LYS A 224 11.96 13.17 -3.62
CA LYS A 224 13.06 12.28 -3.20
C LYS A 224 12.62 10.82 -3.27
N PRO A 225 13.53 9.86 -3.55
CA PRO A 225 13.17 8.44 -3.52
C PRO A 225 12.60 7.99 -2.17
N ARG A 226 13.05 8.61 -1.07
CA ARG A 226 12.50 8.38 0.27
C ARG A 226 11.01 8.68 0.39
N ASP A 227 10.51 9.66 -0.35
CA ASP A 227 9.09 10.06 -0.28
C ASP A 227 8.18 8.96 -0.86
N LEU A 228 8.70 8.17 -1.81
CA LEU A 228 8.02 7.00 -2.39
C LEU A 228 7.92 5.83 -1.41
N LEU A 229 8.85 5.71 -0.45
CA LEU A 229 8.90 4.58 0.50
C LEU A 229 7.92 4.74 1.65
N HIS A 230 7.78 5.97 2.17
CA HIS A 230 7.09 6.19 3.44
C HIS A 230 5.64 6.66 3.30
N GLY A 231 5.17 6.90 2.07
CA GLY A 231 3.80 7.28 1.78
C GLY A 231 2.83 6.25 2.35
N ALA A 232 2.00 6.65 3.33
CA ALA A 232 0.94 5.83 3.94
C ALA A 232 1.30 4.38 4.38
N HIS A 233 2.58 4.07 4.63
CA HIS A 233 3.02 2.73 5.01
C HIS A 233 2.28 2.15 6.23
N ARG A 234 1.94 2.99 7.21
CA ARG A 234 1.18 2.55 8.40
C ARG A 234 -0.20 2.00 8.06
N TRP A 235 -0.86 2.58 7.05
CA TRP A 235 -2.15 2.07 6.60
C TRP A 235 -1.97 0.72 5.91
N SER A 236 -1.00 0.60 5.00
CA SER A 236 -0.68 -0.67 4.35
C SER A 236 -0.36 -1.77 5.38
N ASP A 237 0.44 -1.44 6.41
CA ASP A 237 0.78 -2.35 7.50
C ASP A 237 -0.46 -2.78 8.30
N SER A 238 -1.38 -1.85 8.59
CA SER A 238 -2.64 -2.15 9.26
C SER A 238 -3.52 -3.09 8.44
N VAL A 239 -3.65 -2.86 7.13
CA VAL A 239 -4.43 -3.75 6.24
C VAL A 239 -3.84 -5.15 6.22
N VAL A 240 -2.52 -5.28 6.05
CA VAL A 240 -1.83 -6.58 6.10
C VAL A 240 -2.02 -7.27 7.45
N HIS A 241 -1.85 -6.53 8.55
CA HIS A 241 -2.05 -7.06 9.89
C HIS A 241 -3.50 -7.54 10.12
N GLY A 242 -4.50 -6.76 9.68
CA GLY A 242 -5.91 -7.14 9.78
C GLY A 242 -6.20 -8.44 9.04
N GLN A 243 -5.65 -8.61 7.84
CA GLN A 243 -5.79 -9.85 7.08
C GLN A 243 -5.05 -11.04 7.74
N GLN A 244 -3.91 -10.80 8.37
CA GLN A 244 -3.21 -11.82 9.16
C GLN A 244 -4.05 -12.28 10.37
N VAL A 245 -4.66 -11.34 11.10
CA VAL A 245 -5.54 -11.65 12.24
C VAL A 245 -6.74 -12.52 11.80
N ARG A 246 -7.28 -12.24 10.61
CA ARG A 246 -8.32 -13.08 9.99
C ARG A 246 -7.83 -14.49 9.68
N ALA A 247 -6.67 -14.60 9.03
CA ALA A 247 -6.07 -15.89 8.70
C ALA A 247 -5.78 -16.73 9.96
N ASP A 248 -5.23 -16.12 10.99
CA ASP A 248 -4.97 -16.76 12.29
C ASP A 248 -6.26 -17.21 12.99
N SER A 249 -7.39 -16.58 12.66
CA SER A 249 -8.73 -16.95 13.12
C SER A 249 -9.43 -17.99 12.23
N GLY A 250 -8.72 -18.58 11.26
CA GLY A 250 -9.22 -19.66 10.41
C GLY A 250 -9.97 -19.21 9.15
N PHE A 251 -9.96 -17.92 8.82
CA PHE A 251 -10.53 -17.41 7.57
C PHE A 251 -9.59 -17.65 6.39
N PRO A 252 -10.13 -17.85 5.18
CA PRO A 252 -9.29 -18.01 3.99
C PRO A 252 -8.50 -16.73 3.70
N VAL A 253 -7.25 -16.89 3.27
CA VAL A 253 -6.44 -15.79 2.74
C VAL A 253 -6.90 -15.51 1.32
N VAL A 254 -7.53 -14.37 1.11
CA VAL A 254 -7.96 -13.89 -0.22
C VAL A 254 -6.99 -12.82 -0.68
N ALA A 255 -6.39 -12.98 -1.85
CA ALA A 255 -5.45 -12.00 -2.41
C ALA A 255 -6.13 -10.66 -2.71
N ALA A 256 -5.37 -9.56 -2.64
CA ALA A 256 -5.88 -8.26 -3.09
C ALA A 256 -6.06 -8.28 -4.63
N PRO A 257 -7.08 -7.59 -5.17
CA PRO A 257 -7.29 -7.53 -6.61
C PRO A 257 -6.15 -6.81 -7.31
N LYS A 258 -5.47 -7.51 -8.23
CA LYS A 258 -4.28 -6.98 -8.94
C LYS A 258 -4.62 -5.97 -10.02
N ASP A 259 -5.83 -6.06 -10.57
CA ASP A 259 -6.30 -5.21 -11.66
C ASP A 259 -6.91 -3.89 -11.17
N GLY A 260 -6.95 -3.67 -9.85
CA GLY A 260 -7.41 -2.42 -9.27
C GLY A 260 -6.57 -1.23 -9.74
N ARG A 261 -7.23 -0.09 -9.98
CA ARG A 261 -6.66 1.12 -10.59
C ARG A 261 -5.32 1.57 -9.97
N ARG A 262 -5.12 1.31 -8.68
CA ARG A 262 -3.96 1.80 -7.92
C ARG A 262 -2.99 0.71 -7.50
N TYR A 263 -3.27 -0.58 -7.74
CA TYR A 263 -2.47 -1.69 -7.23
C TYR A 263 -0.97 -1.53 -7.53
N ALA A 264 -0.62 -1.28 -8.81
CA ALA A 264 0.78 -1.16 -9.24
C ALA A 264 1.57 -0.03 -8.57
N ASN A 265 0.90 1.04 -8.15
CA ASN A 265 1.53 2.26 -7.60
C ASN A 265 1.09 2.53 -6.15
N ALA A 266 0.47 1.55 -5.49
CA ALA A 266 -0.02 1.69 -4.12
C ALA A 266 1.15 1.94 -3.15
N PRO A 267 0.90 2.63 -2.02
CA PRO A 267 1.79 2.71 -0.88
C PRO A 267 2.51 1.40 -0.56
N MET A 268 3.80 1.47 -0.25
CA MET A 268 4.56 0.30 0.19
C MET A 268 4.24 -0.03 1.64
N GLY A 269 4.06 -1.32 1.92
CA GLY A 269 4.08 -1.85 3.28
C GLY A 269 5.50 -1.98 3.83
N ARG A 270 5.62 -2.28 5.12
CA ARG A 270 6.90 -2.47 5.81
C ARG A 270 7.72 -3.61 5.23
N GLU A 271 7.09 -4.72 4.88
CA GLU A 271 7.74 -5.88 4.28
C GLU A 271 8.40 -5.51 2.95
N GLU A 272 7.67 -4.80 2.09
CA GLU A 272 8.20 -4.33 0.81
C GLU A 272 9.32 -3.29 1.01
N MET A 273 9.20 -2.40 2.00
CA MET A 273 10.30 -1.50 2.37
C MET A 273 11.54 -2.28 2.80
N ILE A 274 11.41 -3.33 3.63
CA ILE A 274 12.55 -4.16 4.04
C ILE A 274 13.23 -4.80 2.82
N VAL A 275 12.44 -5.36 1.91
CA VAL A 275 12.92 -5.93 0.64
C VAL A 275 13.71 -4.91 -0.18
N TYR A 276 13.21 -3.68 -0.29
CA TYR A 276 13.93 -2.59 -0.96
C TYR A 276 15.30 -2.30 -0.31
N PHE A 277 15.36 -2.21 1.03
CA PHE A 277 16.61 -1.95 1.75
C PHE A 277 17.61 -3.09 1.60
N ASP A 278 17.14 -4.33 1.58
CA ASP A 278 17.99 -5.50 1.39
C ASP A 278 18.53 -5.60 -0.04
N LEU A 279 17.72 -5.29 -1.06
CA LEU A 279 18.22 -5.16 -2.43
C LEU A 279 19.32 -4.10 -2.53
N CYS A 280 19.13 -2.93 -1.92
CA CYS A 280 20.15 -1.87 -1.96
C CYS A 280 21.48 -2.32 -1.33
N ARG A 281 21.43 -3.08 -0.23
CA ARG A 281 22.63 -3.66 0.40
C ARG A 281 23.32 -4.64 -0.54
N GLU A 282 22.55 -5.56 -1.12
CA GLU A 282 23.06 -6.57 -2.06
C GLU A 282 23.76 -5.91 -3.26
N LEU A 283 23.13 -4.90 -3.87
CA LEU A 283 23.69 -4.22 -5.04
C LEU A 283 24.94 -3.41 -4.72
N LEU A 284 24.97 -2.75 -3.56
CA LEU A 284 26.16 -2.02 -3.12
C LEU A 284 27.32 -2.97 -2.84
N ASP A 285 27.08 -4.06 -2.10
CA ASP A 285 28.09 -5.06 -1.78
C ASP A 285 28.63 -5.72 -3.06
N ALA A 286 27.75 -6.16 -3.97
CA ALA A 286 28.13 -6.72 -5.26
C ALA A 286 28.90 -5.71 -6.13
N GLY A 287 28.51 -4.44 -6.11
CA GLY A 287 29.19 -3.38 -6.85
C GLY A 287 30.62 -3.12 -6.35
N TRP A 288 30.83 -3.20 -5.03
CA TRP A 288 32.18 -3.12 -4.46
C TRP A 288 33.02 -4.34 -4.80
N GLU A 289 32.48 -5.55 -4.65
CA GLU A 289 33.17 -6.80 -5.00
C GLU A 289 33.59 -6.79 -6.48
N TRP A 290 32.68 -6.41 -7.37
CA TRP A 290 32.97 -6.27 -8.79
C TRP A 290 34.11 -5.29 -9.04
N SER A 291 34.04 -4.09 -8.43
CA SER A 291 35.05 -3.04 -8.62
C SER A 291 36.43 -3.47 -8.12
N LEU A 292 36.50 -4.22 -7.02
CA LEU A 292 37.75 -4.78 -6.48
C LEU A 292 38.28 -5.90 -7.37
N SER A 293 37.41 -6.78 -7.88
CA SER A 293 37.79 -7.91 -8.75
C SER A 293 38.29 -7.47 -10.12
N GLU A 294 37.76 -6.37 -10.65
CA GLU A 294 38.17 -5.75 -11.91
C GLU A 294 39.35 -4.79 -11.73
N GLU A 295 39.88 -4.68 -10.50
CA GLU A 295 41.01 -3.81 -10.14
C GLU A 295 40.83 -2.36 -10.61
N ILE A 296 39.60 -1.83 -10.50
CA ILE A 296 39.28 -0.49 -10.98
C ILE A 296 40.07 0.56 -10.19
N THR A 297 40.85 1.36 -10.90
CA THR A 297 41.73 2.38 -10.33
C THR A 297 41.23 3.81 -10.57
N GLU A 298 41.69 4.76 -9.74
CA GLU A 298 41.44 6.20 -9.91
C GLU A 298 41.82 6.70 -11.31
N ALA A 299 42.94 6.20 -11.86
CA ALA A 299 43.44 6.61 -13.17
C ALA A 299 42.47 6.22 -14.31
N GLN A 300 41.88 5.03 -14.25
CA GLN A 300 40.90 4.58 -15.24
C GLN A 300 39.60 5.38 -15.18
N ILE A 301 39.19 5.82 -13.99
CA ILE A 301 37.97 6.62 -13.83
C ILE A 301 38.19 8.08 -14.24
N ALA A 302 39.42 8.59 -14.20
CA ALA A 302 39.76 9.94 -14.65
C ALA A 302 39.66 10.13 -16.19
N ALA A 303 39.73 9.04 -16.97
CA ALA A 303 39.62 9.09 -18.42
C ALA A 303 38.14 9.03 -18.88
N PRO A 304 37.59 10.07 -19.56
CA PRO A 304 36.15 10.18 -19.86
C PRO A 304 35.57 9.03 -20.69
N GLN A 305 36.34 8.44 -21.61
CA GLN A 305 35.88 7.31 -22.41
C GLN A 305 35.90 6.01 -21.62
N GLU A 306 36.89 5.84 -20.73
CA GLU A 306 37.04 4.64 -19.91
C GLU A 306 35.98 4.60 -18.81
N ILE A 307 35.71 5.72 -18.12
CA ILE A 307 34.64 5.78 -17.11
C ILE A 307 33.27 5.46 -17.70
N ALA A 308 32.97 5.93 -18.92
CA ALA A 308 31.69 5.64 -19.57
C ALA A 308 31.55 4.13 -19.86
N ALA A 309 32.61 3.49 -20.35
CA ALA A 309 32.64 2.05 -20.63
C ALA A 309 32.56 1.22 -19.33
N ILE A 310 33.33 1.59 -18.30
CA ILE A 310 33.32 0.96 -16.97
C ILE A 310 31.93 1.07 -16.34
N ARG A 311 31.33 2.26 -16.34
CA ARG A 311 29.97 2.47 -15.82
C ARG A 311 28.95 1.63 -16.56
N SER A 312 29.03 1.52 -17.89
CA SER A 312 28.12 0.67 -18.67
C SER A 312 28.26 -0.82 -18.32
N ARG A 313 29.48 -1.30 -18.06
CA ARG A 313 29.73 -2.68 -17.60
C ARG A 313 29.17 -2.89 -16.19
N LEU A 314 29.43 -1.98 -15.26
CA LEU A 314 28.93 -2.06 -13.89
C LEU A 314 27.39 -2.00 -13.84
N ASN A 315 26.76 -1.11 -14.62
CA ASN A 315 25.29 -1.06 -14.73
C ASN A 315 24.71 -2.41 -15.18
N ARG A 316 25.27 -3.03 -16.22
CA ARG A 316 24.80 -4.34 -16.69
C ARG A 316 25.00 -5.44 -15.65
N PHE A 317 26.13 -5.43 -14.95
CA PHE A 317 26.41 -6.38 -13.88
C PHE A 317 25.39 -6.24 -12.73
N LEU A 318 25.15 -5.02 -12.26
CA LEU A 318 24.20 -4.75 -11.18
C LEU A 318 22.75 -5.05 -11.59
N ALA A 319 22.37 -4.75 -12.83
CA ALA A 319 21.04 -5.10 -13.34
C ALA A 319 20.83 -6.62 -13.35
N ALA A 320 21.81 -7.40 -13.84
CA ALA A 320 21.75 -8.86 -13.77
C ALA A 320 21.69 -9.35 -12.32
N ARG A 321 22.47 -8.74 -11.41
CA ARG A 321 22.45 -9.11 -9.99
C ARG A 321 21.10 -8.82 -9.33
N ARG A 322 20.47 -7.69 -9.64
CA ARG A 322 19.11 -7.37 -9.20
C ARG A 322 18.13 -8.42 -9.69
N ASP A 323 18.15 -8.72 -10.99
CA ASP A 323 17.17 -9.63 -11.59
C ASP A 323 17.31 -11.04 -10.99
N ASP A 324 18.54 -11.52 -10.82
CA ASP A 324 18.83 -12.78 -10.14
C ASP A 324 18.34 -12.77 -8.68
N TRP A 325 18.58 -11.68 -7.95
CA TRP A 325 18.15 -11.56 -6.55
C TRP A 325 16.62 -11.53 -6.42
N LEU A 326 15.92 -10.82 -7.31
CA LEU A 326 14.46 -10.71 -7.32
C LEU A 326 13.76 -12.04 -7.63
N GLU A 327 14.42 -12.92 -8.41
CA GLU A 327 13.90 -14.24 -8.79
C GLU A 327 14.35 -15.37 -7.85
N SER A 328 15.41 -15.15 -7.08
CA SER A 328 15.91 -16.16 -6.16
C SER A 328 15.03 -16.25 -4.91
N PRO A 329 14.52 -17.43 -4.55
CA PRO A 329 13.76 -17.61 -3.32
C PRO A 329 14.65 -17.33 -2.12
N PHE A 330 14.10 -16.66 -1.09
CA PHE A 330 14.73 -16.67 0.23
C PHE A 330 14.77 -18.10 0.79
N GLU A 331 15.63 -18.38 1.78
CA GLU A 331 15.83 -19.73 2.34
C GLU A 331 14.50 -20.40 2.74
N GLY A 332 13.95 -21.24 1.86
CA GLY A 332 12.69 -21.96 2.05
C GLY A 332 11.40 -21.17 1.75
N GLY A 333 11.48 -19.99 1.14
CA GLY A 333 10.35 -19.08 0.91
C GLY A 333 10.11 -18.69 -0.55
N SER A 334 9.21 -17.73 -0.75
CA SER A 334 8.96 -17.10 -2.07
C SER A 334 10.10 -16.16 -2.47
N ALA A 335 10.25 -15.94 -3.78
CA ALA A 335 11.16 -14.93 -4.31
C ALA A 335 10.70 -13.50 -3.93
N PRO A 336 11.61 -12.52 -3.79
CA PRO A 336 11.25 -11.13 -3.50
C PRO A 336 10.22 -10.55 -4.48
N ARG A 337 10.24 -10.97 -5.74
CA ARG A 337 9.26 -10.56 -6.77
C ARG A 337 7.81 -10.91 -6.42
N PHE A 338 7.56 -11.83 -5.49
CA PHE A 338 6.21 -12.12 -5.01
C PHE A 338 5.71 -11.06 -4.01
N ILE A 339 6.62 -10.38 -3.33
CA ILE A 339 6.31 -9.35 -2.32
C ILE A 339 6.10 -7.98 -2.98
N ILE A 340 6.81 -7.72 -4.09
CA ILE A 340 6.81 -6.47 -4.86
C ILE A 340 5.68 -6.47 -5.89
#